data_AF-A0A662IE02-F1
#
_entry.id   AF-A0A662IE02-F1
#
_cell.length_a   1.000
_cell.length_b   1.000
_cell.length_c   1.000
_cell.angle_alpha   90.00
_cell.angle_beta   90.00
_cell.angle_gamma   90.00
#
_symmetry.space_group_name_H-M   'P 1'
#
loop_
_entity.id
_entity.type
_entity.pdbx_description
1 polymer ?
#
loop_
_entity_poly.entity_id
_entity_poly.type
_entity_poly.pdbx_seq_one_letter_code
_entity_poly.pdbx_strand_id
1 'polypeptide(L)'
;DRAARLEILKVHTRRMPLAEDVDLAKIAEVTEGYTGADLANLCREAAILALREAGRPTKVEMKHFMRALDVVKPSVSREDLERYERLAEEFRRMLI
;
A
#
# COMPACT_ATOMS: atom_id res chain seq x y z
N ASP A 1 -3.92 1.53 10.49
CA ASP A 1 -4.79 2.72 10.49
C ASP A 1 -4.93 3.29 9.06
N ARG A 2 -6.12 3.80 8.69
CA ARG A 2 -6.39 4.37 7.34
C ARG A 2 -5.63 5.68 7.11
N ALA A 3 -5.61 6.59 8.08
CA ALA A 3 -4.94 7.88 7.92
C ALA A 3 -3.42 7.69 7.76
N ALA A 4 -2.83 6.77 8.54
CA ALA A 4 -1.42 6.40 8.37
C ALA A 4 -1.11 5.88 6.95
N ARG A 5 -1.96 5.02 6.39
CA ARG A 5 -1.78 4.52 5.00
C ARG A 5 -1.91 5.65 3.97
N LEU A 6 -2.85 6.57 4.15
CA LEU A 6 -2.99 7.75 3.29
C LEU A 6 -1.72 8.61 3.30
N GLU A 7 -1.12 8.87 4.46
CA GLU A 7 0.13 9.63 4.54
C GLU A 7 1.30 8.91 3.85
N ILE A 8 1.40 7.59 4.01
CA ILE A 8 2.40 6.77 3.29
C ILE A 8 2.20 6.87 1.77
N LEU A 9 0.96 6.74 1.29
CA LEU A 9 0.64 6.89 -0.13
C LEU A 9 1.03 8.28 -0.65
N LYS A 10 0.74 9.36 0.10
CA LYS A 10 1.15 10.73 -0.27
C LYS A 10 2.67 10.86 -0.37
N VAL A 11 3.42 10.28 0.58
CA VAL A 11 4.89 10.30 0.55
C VAL A 11 5.43 9.61 -0.70
N HIS A 12 4.93 8.41 -1.01
CA HIS A 12 5.41 7.63 -2.16
C HIS A 12 4.93 8.17 -3.52
N THR A 13 3.83 8.92 -3.55
CA THR A 13 3.31 9.54 -4.78
C THR A 13 3.73 10.99 -4.99
N ARG A 14 4.40 11.63 -4.02
CA ARG A 14 4.79 13.06 -4.05
C ARG A 14 5.53 13.50 -5.33
N ARG A 15 6.27 12.60 -5.98
CA ARG A 15 7.01 12.86 -7.23
C ARG A 15 6.47 12.09 -8.42
N MET A 16 5.35 11.39 -8.26
CA MET A 16 4.70 10.69 -9.36
C MET A 16 3.81 11.68 -10.11
N PRO A 17 3.84 11.68 -11.45
CA PRO A 17 2.89 12.46 -12.23
C PRO A 17 1.51 11.79 -12.14
N LEU A 18 0.69 12.15 -11.15
CA LEU A 18 -0.66 11.59 -11.03
C LEU A 18 -1.61 12.26 -12.03
N ALA A 19 -2.56 11.49 -12.56
CA ALA A 19 -3.72 12.05 -13.25
C ALA A 19 -4.78 12.51 -12.24
N GLU A 20 -5.73 13.33 -12.70
CA GLU A 20 -6.74 13.97 -11.84
C GLU A 20 -7.75 12.98 -11.26
N ASP A 21 -7.85 11.78 -11.84
CA ASP A 21 -8.74 10.71 -11.40
C ASP A 21 -8.19 9.90 -10.22
N VAL A 22 -6.94 10.12 -9.80
CA VAL A 22 -6.30 9.36 -8.72
C VAL A 22 -6.80 9.82 -7.36
N ASP A 23 -7.51 8.93 -6.66
CA ASP A 23 -7.96 9.12 -5.28
C ASP A 23 -7.14 8.25 -4.31
N LEU A 24 -6.17 8.87 -3.65
CA LEU A 24 -5.33 8.21 -2.64
C LEU A 24 -6.10 7.84 -1.37
N ALA A 25 -7.19 8.56 -1.04
CA ALA A 25 -8.01 8.24 0.12
C ALA A 25 -8.78 6.94 -0.12
N LYS A 26 -9.31 6.75 -1.34
CA LYS A 26 -9.94 5.49 -1.75
C LYS A 26 -8.95 4.32 -1.77
N ILE A 27 -7.72 4.54 -2.22
CA ILE A 27 -6.66 3.51 -2.16
C ILE A 27 -6.35 3.17 -0.69
N ALA A 28 -6.28 4.16 0.20
CA ALA A 28 -6.06 3.93 1.63
C ALA A 28 -7.18 3.10 2.28
N GLU A 29 -8.42 3.21 1.82
CA GLU A 29 -9.56 2.41 2.30
C GLU A 29 -9.41 0.93 1.97
N VAL A 30 -9.05 0.61 0.73
CA VAL A 30 -9.00 -0.77 0.23
C VAL A 30 -7.68 -1.50 0.51
N THR A 31 -6.71 -0.82 1.14
CA THR A 31 -5.38 -1.38 1.47
C THR A 31 -5.27 -1.76 2.95
N GLU A 32 -6.35 -2.21 3.57
CA GLU A 32 -6.29 -2.78 4.90
C GLU A 32 -5.34 -4.00 4.94
N GLY A 33 -4.54 -4.10 6.00
CA GLY A 33 -3.49 -5.12 6.13
C GLY A 33 -2.17 -4.82 5.40
N TYR A 34 -2.10 -3.76 4.58
CA TYR A 34 -0.85 -3.38 3.91
C TYR A 34 0.11 -2.73 4.90
N THR A 35 1.37 -3.14 4.83
CA THR A 35 2.49 -2.46 5.49
C THR A 35 2.94 -1.25 4.68
N GLY A 36 3.82 -0.42 5.27
CA GLY A 36 4.44 0.68 4.52
C GLY A 36 5.23 0.23 3.29
N ALA A 37 5.88 -0.95 3.37
CA ALA A 37 6.58 -1.54 2.24
C ALA A 37 5.62 -1.99 1.13
N ASP A 38 4.48 -2.58 1.49
CA ASP A 38 3.46 -2.99 0.51
C ASP A 38 2.89 -1.77 -0.22
N LEU A 39 2.61 -0.67 0.48
CA LEU A 39 2.13 0.58 -0.12
C LEU A 39 3.19 1.22 -1.02
N ALA A 40 4.45 1.20 -0.62
CA ALA A 40 5.55 1.66 -1.47
C ALA A 40 5.65 0.84 -2.76
N ASN A 41 5.49 -0.48 -2.65
CA ASN A 41 5.49 -1.39 -3.79
C ASN A 41 4.26 -1.17 -4.69
N LEU A 42 3.09 -0.96 -4.11
CA LEU A 42 1.85 -0.64 -4.84
C LEU A 42 2.03 0.60 -5.72
N CYS A 43 2.57 1.69 -5.17
CA CYS A 43 2.84 2.91 -5.94
C CYS A 43 3.84 2.68 -7.08
N ARG A 44 4.88 1.87 -6.83
CA ARG A 44 5.88 1.51 -7.83
C ARG A 44 5.28 0.70 -8.97
N GLU A 45 4.48 -0.32 -8.65
CA GLU A 45 3.83 -1.17 -9.65
C GLU A 45 2.84 -0.35 -10.51
N ALA A 46 2.05 0.54 -9.89
CA ALA A 46 1.17 1.45 -10.63
C ALA A 46 1.95 2.33 -11.62
N ALA A 47 3.12 2.85 -11.24
CA ALA A 47 3.99 3.62 -12.13
C ALA A 47 4.55 2.78 -13.30
N ILE A 48 4.97 1.53 -13.01
CA ILE A 48 5.46 0.60 -14.04
C ILE A 48 4.36 0.22 -15.02
N LEU A 49 3.13 -0.02 -14.55
CA LEU A 49 1.98 -0.32 -15.39
C LEU A 49 1.66 0.84 -16.34
N ALA A 50 1.68 2.08 -15.83
CA ALA A 50 1.49 3.28 -16.65
C ALA A 50 2.58 3.42 -17.72
N LEU A 51 3.85 3.22 -17.34
CA LEU A 51 4.98 3.26 -18.27
C LEU A 51 4.87 2.18 -19.35
N ARG A 52 4.50 0.95 -18.97
CA ARG A 52 4.32 -0.17 -19.92
C ARG A 52 3.17 0.07 -20.89
N GLU A 53 2.07 0.66 -20.42
CA GLU A 53 0.91 0.98 -21.26
C GLU A 53 1.22 2.08 -22.29
N ALA A 54 1.91 3.14 -21.88
CA ALA A 54 2.20 4.27 -22.75
C ALA A 54 3.50 4.13 -23.57
N GLY A 55 4.42 3.24 -23.16
CA GLY A 55 5.75 3.09 -23.77
C GLY A 55 6.71 4.25 -23.49
N ARG A 56 6.32 5.21 -22.64
CA ARG A 56 7.10 6.40 -22.27
C ARG A 56 6.65 6.93 -20.90
N PRO A 57 7.46 7.78 -20.22
CA PRO A 57 7.01 8.46 -19.01
C PRO A 57 5.67 9.18 -19.24
N THR A 58 4.68 8.84 -18.44
CA THR A 58 3.30 9.31 -18.56
C THR A 58 2.67 9.51 -17.18
N LYS A 59 1.46 10.08 -17.14
CA LYS A 59 0.69 10.19 -15.91
C LYS A 59 0.20 8.83 -15.43
N VAL A 60 0.23 8.61 -14.12
CA VAL A 60 -0.35 7.43 -13.47
C VAL A 60 -1.82 7.74 -13.17
N GLU A 61 -2.71 7.09 -13.89
CA GLU A 61 -4.18 7.08 -13.68
C GLU A 61 -4.63 6.07 -12.63
N MET A 62 -5.86 6.23 -12.14
CA MET A 62 -6.47 5.35 -11.13
C MET A 62 -6.52 3.88 -11.58
N LYS A 63 -6.75 3.63 -12.87
CA LYS A 63 -6.77 2.27 -13.43
C LYS A 63 -5.46 1.50 -13.18
N HIS A 64 -4.32 2.17 -13.11
CA HIS A 64 -3.04 1.52 -12.85
C HIS A 64 -2.91 1.11 -11.39
N PHE A 65 -3.43 1.91 -10.45
CA PHE A 65 -3.52 1.52 -9.04
C PHE A 65 -4.46 0.33 -8.84
N MET A 66 -5.61 0.31 -9.52
CA MET A 66 -6.54 -0.82 -9.47
C MET A 66 -5.87 -2.11 -9.93
N ARG A 67 -5.17 -2.07 -11.07
CA ARG A 67 -4.39 -3.21 -11.58
C ARG A 67 -3.24 -3.59 -10.65
N ALA A 68 -2.59 -2.63 -10.01
CA ALA A 68 -1.51 -2.90 -9.06
C ALA A 68 -2.02 -3.59 -7.79
N LEU A 69 -3.24 -3.29 -7.32
CA LEU A 69 -3.88 -3.97 -6.18
C LEU A 69 -4.18 -5.46 -6.47
N ASP A 70 -4.38 -5.82 -7.74
CA ASP A 70 -4.57 -7.23 -8.13
C ASP A 70 -3.28 -8.05 -7.93
N VAL A 71 -2.12 -7.41 -8.08
CA VAL A 71 -0.80 -8.07 -8.04
C VAL A 71 -0.15 -7.94 -6.67
N VAL A 72 -0.18 -6.74 -6.08
CA VAL A 72 0.46 -6.44 -4.79
C VAL A 72 -0.52 -6.78 -3.69
N LYS A 73 -0.37 -7.95 -3.07
CA LYS A 73 -1.14 -8.38 -1.90
C LYS A 73 -0.44 -7.97 -0.60
N PRO A 74 -1.17 -7.78 0.53
CA PRO A 74 -0.55 -7.48 1.81
C PRO A 74 0.41 -8.60 2.21
N SER A 75 1.61 -8.24 2.65
CA SER A 75 2.67 -9.21 2.95
C SER A 75 2.56 -9.83 4.34
N VAL A 76 1.84 -9.19 5.26
CA VAL A 76 1.59 -9.70 6.60
C VAL A 76 0.22 -10.36 6.63
N SER A 77 0.21 -11.66 6.90
CA SER A 77 -1.05 -12.40 7.03
C SER A 77 -1.73 -12.09 8.36
N ARG A 78 -3.04 -12.34 8.44
CA ARG A 78 -3.76 -12.27 9.74
C ARG A 78 -3.16 -13.23 10.76
N GLU A 79 -2.66 -14.38 10.32
CA GLU A 79 -2.02 -15.37 11.18
C GLU A 79 -0.70 -14.87 11.79
N ASP A 80 0.10 -14.11 11.02
CA ASP A 80 1.32 -13.49 11.53
C ASP A 80 1.00 -12.44 12.61
N LEU A 81 -0.03 -11.62 12.37
CA LEU A 81 -0.52 -10.63 13.35
C LEU A 81 -0.94 -11.30 14.67
N GLU A 82 -1.76 -12.34 14.59
CA GLU A 82 -2.19 -13.08 15.79
C GLU A 82 -1.01 -13.72 16.52
N ARG A 83 0.00 -14.23 15.79
CA ARG A 83 1.21 -14.78 16.39
C ARG A 83 2.01 -13.71 17.15
N TYR A 84 2.15 -12.52 16.58
CA TYR A 84 2.80 -11.39 17.26
C TYR A 84 2.03 -10.95 18.50
N GLU A 85 0.69 -10.89 18.43
CA GLU A 85 -0.15 -10.55 19.57
C GLU A 85 -0.02 -11.56 20.71
N ARG A 86 -0.07 -12.86 20.41
CA ARG A 86 0.17 -13.93 21.39
C ARG A 86 1.53 -13.80 22.05
N LEU A 87 2.58 -13.59 21.25
CA LEU A 87 3.93 -13.41 21.75
C LEU A 87 4.03 -12.16 22.65
N ALA A 88 3.39 -11.05 22.25
CA ALA A 88 3.36 -9.83 23.04
C ALA A 88 2.61 -9.99 24.37
N GLU A 89 1.52 -10.77 24.41
CA GLU A 89 0.82 -11.13 25.65
C GLU A 89 1.67 -12.01 26.57
N GLU A 90 2.35 -13.02 26.03
CA GLU A 90 3.26 -13.88 26.80
C GLU A 90 4.39 -13.07 27.44
N PHE A 91 5.05 -12.20 26.67
CA PHE A 91 6.07 -11.30 27.20
C PHE A 91 5.52 -10.36 28.27
N ARG A 92 4.31 -9.83 28.07
CA ARG A 92 3.66 -8.97 29.06
C ARG A 92 3.35 -9.72 30.36
N ARG A 93 2.98 -11.01 30.28
CA ARG A 93 2.77 -11.87 31.46
C ARG A 93 4.04 -12.24 32.19
N MET A 94 5.20 -12.31 31.52
CA MET A 94 6.49 -12.59 32.17
C MET A 94 7.09 -11.39 32.92
N LEU A 95 6.63 -10.17 32.63
CA LEU A 95 7.15 -8.92 33.20
C LEU A 95 6.32 -8.39 34.39
N ILE A 96 5.31 -9.15 34.84
CA ILE A 96 4.48 -8.88 36.02
C ILE A 96 4.74 -10.01 37.03
#